data_AF-A0A2E5MGX2-F1
#
_entry.id   AF-A0A2E5MGX2-F1
#
_cell.length_a   1.000
_cell.length_b   1.000
_cell.length_c   1.000
_cell.angle_alpha   90.00
_cell.angle_beta   90.00
_cell.angle_gamma   90.00
#
_symmetry.space_group_name_H-M   'P 1'
#
loop_
_entity.id
_entity.type
_entity.pdbx_description
1 polymer ?
#
loop_
_entity_poly.entity_id
_entity_poly.type
_entity_poly.pdbx_seq_one_letter_code
_entity_poly.pdbx_strand_id
1 'polypeptide(L)'
;MKTLMTSVALSAALLVGGPAIAQETQNQGNQTPAATGTQKKNYSDQELKKFVEVQENIGSIRDEFIPKIEEAESQAAAQELQMKANDKMVAAIQEEGMDIPTYNAIATAYNSEPQVRNRVDALM
;
A
#
# COMPACT_ATOMS: atom_id res chain seq x y z
N MET A 1 -18.03 -55.38 -3.70
CA MET A 1 -18.55 -55.56 -5.08
C MET A 1 -19.32 -54.28 -5.41
N LYS A 2 -18.81 -53.42 -6.30
CA LYS A 2 -19.25 -53.27 -7.73
C LYS A 2 -20.79 -53.20 -7.81
N THR A 3 -21.47 -52.17 -8.31
CA THR A 3 -21.22 -51.11 -9.31
C THR A 3 -22.34 -50.07 -9.13
N LEU A 4 -22.24 -48.81 -9.56
CA LEU A 4 -22.76 -48.37 -10.85
C LEU A 4 -22.27 -46.94 -11.17
N MET A 5 -21.76 -46.81 -12.40
CA MET A 5 -21.39 -45.58 -13.10
C MET A 5 -22.64 -44.91 -13.68
N THR A 6 -22.75 -43.59 -13.55
CA THR A 6 -23.48 -42.77 -14.54
C THR A 6 -22.88 -41.37 -14.62
N SER A 7 -22.23 -41.10 -15.75
CA SER A 7 -21.76 -39.77 -16.18
C SER A 7 -22.93 -38.81 -16.37
N VAL A 8 -22.76 -37.56 -15.94
CA VAL A 8 -23.49 -36.41 -16.50
C VAL A 8 -22.50 -35.56 -17.28
N ALA A 9 -22.75 -35.47 -18.57
CA ALA A 9 -21.98 -34.73 -19.53
C ALA A 9 -22.22 -33.22 -19.41
N LEU A 10 -21.11 -32.49 -19.54
CA LEU A 10 -20.90 -31.19 -20.20
C LEU A 10 -22.14 -30.33 -20.52
N SER A 11 -22.17 -29.12 -19.95
CA SER A 11 -22.84 -27.97 -20.58
C SER A 11 -22.00 -26.72 -20.32
N ALA A 12 -21.21 -26.36 -21.33
CA ALA A 12 -20.64 -25.04 -21.48
C ALA A 12 -21.80 -24.06 -21.74
N ALA A 13 -22.18 -23.27 -20.73
CA ALA A 13 -23.01 -22.10 -20.92
C ALA A 13 -22.07 -20.89 -21.10
N LEU A 14 -21.79 -20.56 -22.35
CA LEU A 14 -21.28 -19.23 -22.72
C LEU A 14 -22.41 -18.22 -22.43
N LEU A 15 -22.36 -17.57 -21.27
CA LEU A 15 -23.24 -16.46 -20.97
C LEU A 15 -22.61 -15.16 -21.46
N VAL A 16 -23.44 -14.47 -22.24
CA VAL A 16 -23.30 -13.16 -22.86
C VAL A 16 -22.86 -12.08 -21.87
N GLY A 17 -22.12 -11.10 -22.40
CA GLY A 17 -21.42 -10.07 -21.65
C GLY A 17 -22.28 -9.20 -20.73
N GLY A 18 -21.80 -9.11 -19.50
CA GLY A 18 -22.14 -8.18 -18.44
C GLY A 18 -21.07 -8.38 -17.34
N PRO A 19 -20.65 -7.36 -16.58
CA PRO A 19 -19.66 -7.56 -15.53
C PRO A 19 -20.25 -8.49 -14.46
N ALA A 20 -19.82 -9.74 -14.49
CA ALA A 20 -20.04 -10.72 -13.45
C ALA A 20 -19.23 -10.29 -12.22
N ILE A 21 -19.92 -9.85 -11.17
CA ILE A 21 -19.33 -9.72 -9.82
C ILE A 21 -19.15 -11.14 -9.32
N ALA A 22 -17.97 -11.71 -9.59
CA ALA A 22 -17.55 -12.99 -9.08
C ALA A 22 -17.03 -12.82 -7.65
N GLN A 23 -17.64 -13.58 -6.74
CA GLN A 23 -17.09 -14.07 -5.48
C GLN A 23 -16.48 -13.04 -4.52
N GLU A 24 -17.31 -12.68 -3.55
CA GLU A 24 -16.97 -12.44 -2.15
C GLU A 24 -15.84 -13.37 -1.68
N THR A 25 -14.62 -12.85 -1.67
CA THR A 25 -13.56 -13.26 -0.75
C THR A 25 -13.23 -12.02 0.07
N GLN A 26 -13.75 -12.06 1.29
CA GLN A 26 -13.48 -11.14 2.38
C GLN A 26 -11.97 -11.18 2.70
N ASN A 27 -11.19 -10.34 2.02
CA ASN A 27 -9.83 -10.02 2.42
C ASN A 27 -9.84 -8.62 3.05
N GLN A 28 -10.07 -8.60 4.37
CA GLN A 28 -9.72 -7.46 5.22
C GLN A 28 -8.19 -7.38 5.25
N GLY A 29 -7.63 -6.58 4.36
CA GLY A 29 -6.21 -6.23 4.35
C GLY A 29 -6.06 -4.80 3.90
N ASN A 30 -5.67 -3.92 4.84
CA ASN A 30 -5.22 -2.54 4.67
C ASN A 30 -5.55 -1.88 3.33
N GLN A 31 -6.71 -1.23 3.28
CA GLN A 31 -7.02 -0.23 2.26
C GLN A 31 -6.18 1.03 2.57
N THR A 32 -4.90 1.01 2.22
CA THR A 32 -4.18 2.27 1.99
C THR A 32 -4.94 2.97 0.87
N PRO A 33 -5.34 4.26 1.01
CA PRO A 33 -5.96 4.98 -0.09
C PRO A 33 -5.02 4.91 -1.29
N ALA A 34 -5.46 4.25 -2.36
CA ALA A 34 -4.76 4.31 -3.63
C ALA A 34 -4.91 5.74 -4.14
N ALA A 35 -3.96 6.60 -3.74
CA ALA A 35 -3.87 7.95 -4.23
C ALA A 35 -3.66 7.87 -5.75
N THR A 36 -4.67 8.30 -6.50
CA THR A 36 -4.62 8.55 -7.94
C THR A 36 -3.72 9.77 -8.20
N GLY A 37 -2.44 9.65 -7.84
CA GLY A 37 -1.40 10.58 -8.25
C GLY A 37 -1.07 10.35 -9.71
N THR A 38 -1.00 11.43 -10.49
CA THR A 38 -0.52 11.43 -11.87
C THR A 38 0.80 10.67 -11.90
N GLN A 39 0.86 9.56 -12.64
CA GLN A 39 2.05 8.69 -12.70
C GLN A 39 3.20 9.44 -13.40
N LYS A 40 4.00 10.16 -12.61
CA LYS A 40 5.23 10.78 -13.08
C LYS A 40 6.24 9.66 -13.32
N LYS A 41 6.49 9.30 -14.57
CA LYS A 41 7.41 8.20 -14.92
C LYS A 41 8.90 8.53 -14.70
N ASN A 42 9.23 9.82 -14.63
CA ASN A 42 10.62 10.28 -14.53
C ASN A 42 10.82 11.06 -13.24
N TYR A 43 11.49 10.41 -12.28
CA TYR A 43 11.92 11.02 -11.01
C TYR A 43 13.38 11.45 -11.10
N SER A 44 13.68 12.67 -10.65
CA SER A 44 15.06 13.15 -10.50
C SER A 44 15.76 12.47 -9.33
N ASP A 45 17.10 12.41 -9.37
CA ASP A 45 17.88 11.86 -8.25
C ASP A 45 17.64 12.64 -6.95
N GLN A 46 17.39 13.94 -7.03
CA GLN A 46 17.05 14.76 -5.87
C GLN A 46 15.70 14.36 -5.25
N GLU A 47 14.69 14.06 -6.07
CA GLU A 47 13.41 13.56 -5.56
C GLU A 47 13.56 12.18 -4.92
N LEU A 48 14.37 11.30 -5.51
CA LEU A 48 14.60 9.97 -4.95
C LEU A 48 15.41 10.02 -3.64
N LYS A 49 16.38 10.93 -3.52
CA LYS A 49 17.12 11.15 -2.26
C LYS A 49 16.21 11.64 -1.14
N LYS A 50 15.39 12.65 -1.40
CA LYS A 50 14.39 13.12 -0.45
C LYS A 50 13.43 11.99 -0.06
N PHE A 51 13.06 11.13 -1.01
CA PHE A 51 12.21 9.98 -0.70
C PHE A 51 12.88 9.04 0.31
N VAL A 52 14.18 8.74 0.14
CA VAL A 52 14.95 7.93 1.10
C VAL A 52 15.00 8.59 2.48
N GLU A 53 15.33 9.88 2.56
CA GLU A 53 15.35 10.64 3.82
C GLU A 53 13.98 10.61 4.52
N VAL A 54 12.89 10.78 3.75
CA VAL A 54 11.53 10.66 4.27
C VAL A 54 11.21 9.24 4.75
N GLN A 55 11.67 8.18 4.05
CA GLN A 55 11.47 6.80 4.51
C GLN A 55 12.12 6.53 5.87
N GLU A 56 13.34 7.04 6.09
CA GLU A 56 14.03 6.91 7.37
C GLU A 56 13.27 7.62 8.51
N ASN A 57 12.80 8.84 8.25
CA ASN A 57 11.99 9.60 9.20
C ASN A 57 10.67 8.89 9.52
N ILE A 58 9.97 8.36 8.49
CA ILE A 58 8.74 7.57 8.67
C ILE A 58 9.03 6.27 9.43
N GLY A 59 10.15 5.61 9.18
CA GLY A 59 10.61 4.44 9.94
C GLY A 59 10.73 4.77 11.42
N SER A 60 11.42 5.86 11.75
CA SER A 60 11.58 6.33 13.13
C SER A 60 10.24 6.66 13.81
N ILE A 61 9.29 7.28 13.09
CA ILE A 61 7.94 7.53 13.59
C ILE A 61 7.21 6.21 13.88
N ARG A 62 7.32 5.21 13.01
CA ARG A 62 6.71 3.89 13.22
C ARG A 62 7.28 3.22 14.46
N ASP A 63 8.60 3.21 14.60
CA ASP A 63 9.29 2.61 15.75
C ASP A 63 8.88 3.30 17.06
N GLU A 64 8.61 4.61 17.02
CA GLU A 64 8.10 5.36 18.18
C GLU A 64 6.63 5.02 18.50
N PHE A 65 5.77 4.90 17.50
CA PHE A 65 4.31 4.81 17.69
C PHE A 65 3.75 3.40 17.79
N ILE A 66 4.36 2.40 17.14
CA ILE A 66 3.94 1.00 17.23
C ILE A 66 3.82 0.54 18.70
N PRO A 67 4.87 0.63 19.54
CA PRO A 67 4.77 0.18 20.93
C PRO A 67 3.71 0.97 21.72
N LYS A 68 3.60 2.29 21.50
CA LYS A 68 2.58 3.12 22.16
C LYS A 68 1.16 2.69 21.81
N ILE A 69 0.93 2.31 20.55
CA ILE A 69 -0.38 1.83 20.07
C ILE A 69 -0.69 0.45 20.66
N GLU A 70 0.29 -0.44 20.72
CA GLU A 70 0.14 -1.78 21.31
C GLU A 70 -0.11 -1.73 22.83
N GLU A 71 0.50 -0.78 23.52
CA GLU A 71 0.34 -0.54 24.96
C GLU A 71 -0.88 0.32 25.32
N ALA A 72 -1.64 0.80 24.33
CA ALA A 72 -2.75 1.71 24.56
C ALA A 72 -3.87 1.08 25.40
N GLU A 73 -4.33 1.79 26.44
CA GLU A 73 -5.32 1.29 27.39
C GLU A 73 -6.73 1.09 26.81
N SER A 74 -6.99 1.64 25.61
CA SER A 74 -8.28 1.52 24.94
C SER A 74 -8.14 1.69 23.43
N GLN A 75 -9.17 1.23 22.71
CA GLN A 75 -9.27 1.45 21.26
C GLN A 75 -9.27 2.94 20.89
N ALA A 76 -9.89 3.80 21.72
CA ALA A 76 -9.89 5.24 21.49
C ALA A 76 -8.49 5.85 21.62
N ALA A 77 -7.71 5.42 22.63
CA ALA A 77 -6.32 5.85 22.80
C ALA A 77 -5.43 5.37 21.65
N ALA A 78 -5.62 4.11 21.19
CA ALA A 78 -4.92 3.58 20.03
C ALA A 78 -5.24 4.38 18.75
N GLN A 79 -6.50 4.76 18.53
CA GLN A 79 -6.90 5.60 17.40
C GLN A 79 -6.27 6.99 17.44
N GLU A 80 -6.21 7.63 18.61
CA GLU A 80 -5.56 8.94 18.76
C GLU A 80 -4.06 8.86 18.44
N LEU A 81 -3.39 7.79 18.89
CA LEU A 81 -1.98 7.55 18.58
C LEU A 81 -1.76 7.29 17.09
N GLN A 82 -2.64 6.55 16.43
CA GLN A 82 -2.60 6.36 14.98
C GLN A 82 -2.76 7.69 14.22
N MET A 83 -3.70 8.55 14.64
CA MET A 83 -3.87 9.88 14.04
C MET A 83 -2.61 10.73 14.20
N LYS A 84 -2.02 10.79 15.42
CA LYS A 84 -0.77 11.51 15.68
C LYS A 84 0.40 10.98 14.87
N ALA A 85 0.49 9.67 14.68
CA ALA A 85 1.51 9.05 13.83
C ALA A 85 1.34 9.51 12.37
N ASN A 86 0.11 9.49 11.84
CA ASN A 86 -0.18 9.95 10.49
C ASN A 86 0.18 11.44 10.30
N ASP A 87 -0.17 12.30 11.25
CA ASP A 87 0.16 13.73 11.21
C ASP A 87 1.69 13.94 11.17
N LYS A 88 2.45 13.18 11.97
CA LYS A 88 3.91 13.21 11.96
C LYS A 88 4.50 12.71 10.64
N MET A 89 3.93 11.66 10.04
CA MET A 89 4.39 11.16 8.74
C MET A 89 4.16 12.20 7.64
N VAL A 90 3.02 12.89 7.66
CA VAL A 90 2.74 14.00 6.73
C VAL A 90 3.72 15.15 6.93
N ALA A 91 3.99 15.53 8.19
CA ALA A 91 4.95 16.57 8.50
C ALA A 91 6.36 16.21 7.98
N ALA A 92 6.82 14.98 8.19
CA ALA A 92 8.12 14.52 7.70
C ALA A 92 8.25 14.63 6.16
N ILE A 93 7.19 14.30 5.41
CA ILE A 93 7.16 14.47 3.95
C ILE A 93 7.31 15.96 3.57
N GLN A 94 6.57 16.84 4.25
CA GLN A 94 6.54 18.27 3.94
C GLN A 94 7.82 18.99 4.36
N GLU A 95 8.43 18.60 5.49
CA GLU A 95 9.68 19.18 6.01
C GLU A 95 10.86 18.95 5.06
N GLU A 96 10.92 17.79 4.40
CA GLU A 96 11.90 17.51 3.34
C GLU A 96 11.59 18.24 2.01
N GLY A 97 10.54 19.07 1.99
CA GLY A 97 10.10 19.82 0.82
C GLY A 97 9.67 18.89 -0.32
N MET A 98 9.03 17.76 0.02
CA MET A 98 8.34 16.88 -0.91
C MET A 98 6.82 17.04 -0.72
N ASP A 99 6.05 17.02 -1.81
CA ASP A 99 4.60 16.98 -1.70
C ASP A 99 4.09 15.53 -1.54
N ILE A 100 2.96 15.38 -0.87
CA ILE A 100 2.34 14.07 -0.59
C ILE A 100 2.05 13.28 -1.89
N PRO A 101 1.49 13.89 -2.96
CA PRO A 101 1.29 13.18 -4.22
C PRO A 101 2.57 12.59 -4.84
N THR A 102 3.68 13.33 -4.80
CA THR A 102 4.98 12.90 -5.32
C THR A 102 5.55 11.78 -4.48
N TYR A 103 5.52 11.90 -3.15
CA TYR A 103 5.91 10.82 -2.25
C TYR A 103 5.14 9.52 -2.56
N ASN A 104 3.82 9.60 -2.68
CA ASN A 104 2.97 8.45 -2.99
C ASN A 104 3.23 7.85 -4.38
N ALA A 105 3.51 8.70 -5.37
CA ALA A 105 3.88 8.25 -6.72
C ALA A 105 5.20 7.47 -6.69
N ILE A 106 6.23 7.99 -6.00
CA ILE A 106 7.52 7.31 -5.84
C ILE A 106 7.34 6.01 -5.03
N ALA A 107 6.58 6.03 -3.94
CA ALA A 107 6.30 4.83 -3.15
C ALA A 107 5.59 3.75 -3.97
N THR A 108 4.64 4.13 -4.82
CA THR A 108 3.97 3.20 -5.73
C THR A 108 4.96 2.63 -6.75
N ALA A 109 5.77 3.48 -7.38
CA ALA A 109 6.75 3.06 -8.37
C ALA A 109 7.89 2.22 -7.77
N TYR A 110 8.33 2.49 -6.55
CA TYR A 110 9.31 1.65 -5.84
C TYR A 110 8.82 0.19 -5.70
N ASN A 111 7.52 0.00 -5.47
CA ASN A 111 6.91 -1.31 -5.34
C ASN A 111 6.65 -2.01 -6.70
N SER A 112 6.37 -1.26 -7.77
CA SER A 112 5.94 -1.82 -9.07
C SER A 112 6.96 -1.73 -10.21
N GLU A 113 7.92 -0.80 -10.13
CA GLU A 113 8.88 -0.47 -11.19
C GLU A 113 10.32 -0.82 -10.77
N PRO A 114 10.93 -1.86 -11.36
CA PRO A 114 12.29 -2.29 -10.99
C PRO A 114 13.35 -1.20 -11.16
N GLN A 115 13.21 -0.33 -12.16
CA GLN A 115 14.16 0.76 -12.39
C GLN A 115 14.13 1.80 -11.27
N VAL A 116 12.94 2.12 -10.76
CA VAL A 116 12.80 3.07 -9.64
C VAL A 116 13.35 2.44 -8.37
N ARG A 117 13.02 1.18 -8.09
CA ARG A 117 13.57 0.43 -6.96
C ARG A 117 15.09 0.43 -6.94
N ASN A 118 15.73 0.01 -8.04
CA ASN A 118 17.19 -0.03 -8.12
C ASN A 118 17.84 1.33 -7.90
N ARG A 119 17.20 2.42 -8.35
CA ARG A 119 17.71 3.79 -8.14
C ARG A 119 17.56 4.23 -6.69
N VAL A 120 16.44 3.91 -6.04
CA VAL A 120 16.22 4.21 -4.63
C VAL A 120 17.18 3.37 -3.76
N ASP A 121 17.32 2.07 -4.02
CA ASP A 121 18.21 1.18 -3.29
C ASP A 121 19.69 1.62 -3.37
N ALA A 122 20.09 2.24 -4.49
CA ALA A 122 21.44 2.79 -4.66
C ALA A 122 21.67 4.11 -3.89
N LEU A 123 20.62 4.70 -3.33
CA LEU A 123 20.64 5.96 -2.59
C LEU A 123 20.43 5.75 -1.08
N MET A 124 20.03 4.55 -0.64
CA MET A 124 20.03 4.11 0.76
C MET A 124 21.45 3.79 1.22
#